data_AF-A0A7J4UQ37-F1
#
_entry.id   AF-A0A7J4UQ37-F1
#
_cell.length_a   1.000
_cell.length_b   1.000
_cell.length_c   1.000
_cell.angle_alpha   90.00
_cell.angle_beta   90.00
_cell.angle_gamma   90.00
#
_symmetry.space_group_name_H-M   'P 1'
#
loop_
_entity.id
_entity.type
_entity.pdbx_description
1 polymer ?
#
loop_
_entity_poly.entity_id
_entity_poly.type
_entity_poly.pdbx_seq_one_letter_code
_entity_poly.pdbx_strand_id
1 'polypeptide(L)' 'MSTDWGTLLSCKKSLKTVTEFAHGEMSGRDFYSRFANTEGGGIVRNLLRDHGVVYSKRLARKALSRRGA' A
#
# COMPACT_ATOMS: atom_id res chain seq x y z
N MET A 1 -3.41 -12.71 -7.95
CA MET A 1 -3.08 -11.37 -8.51
C MET A 1 -1.81 -10.86 -7.86
N SER A 2 -0.90 -10.27 -8.63
CA SER A 2 0.26 -9.55 -8.08
C SER A 2 -0.12 -8.09 -7.90
N THR A 3 0.11 -7.52 -6.71
CA THR A 3 -0.09 -6.09 -6.48
C THR A 3 1.01 -5.30 -7.18
N ASP A 4 0.64 -4.30 -7.97
CA ASP A 4 1.60 -3.41 -8.62
C ASP A 4 2.18 -2.40 -7.62
N TRP A 5 3.24 -2.83 -6.95
CA TRP A 5 3.98 -2.01 -5.99
C TRP A 5 4.81 -0.91 -6.66
N GLY A 6 5.13 -1.03 -7.96
CA GLY A 6 5.90 -0.02 -8.69
C GLY A 6 5.12 1.30 -8.76
N THR A 7 3.84 1.20 -9.11
CA THR A 7 2.92 2.36 -9.15
C THR A 7 2.68 2.94 -7.74
N LEU A 8 2.45 2.09 -6.73
CA LEU A 8 2.22 2.54 -5.35
C LEU A 8 3.45 3.17 -4.68
N LEU A 9 4.65 2.76 -5.08
CA LEU A 9 5.91 3.26 -4.53
C LEU A 9 6.58 4.30 -5.42
N SER A 10 5.97 4.71 -6.53
CA SER A 10 6.56 5.60 -7.53
C SER A 10 7.07 6.93 -6.97
N CYS A 11 6.34 7.56 -6.05
CA CYS A 11 6.68 8.88 -5.50
C CYS A 11 6.89 8.86 -3.98
N LYS A 12 7.61 9.88 -3.47
CA LYS A 12 7.95 9.99 -2.03
C LYS A 12 6.70 10.03 -1.13
N LYS A 13 5.62 10.68 -1.56
CA LYS A 13 4.38 10.80 -0.78
C LYS A 13 3.69 9.44 -0.64
N SER A 14 3.60 8.68 -1.73
CA SER A 14 3.00 7.35 -1.71
C SER A 14 3.87 6.35 -0.95
N LEU A 15 5.21 6.42 -1.09
CA LEU A 15 6.13 5.65 -0.25
C LEU A 15 5.86 5.89 1.24
N LYS A 16 5.82 7.15 1.69
CA LYS A 16 5.56 7.48 3.10
C LYS A 16 4.23 6.88 3.57
N THR A 17 3.18 7.02 2.77
CA THR A 17 1.85 6.49 3.09
C THR A 17 1.84 4.96 3.19
N VAL A 18 2.53 4.27 2.28
CA VAL A 18 2.68 2.81 2.31
C VAL A 18 3.50 2.36 3.53
N THR A 19 4.54 3.11 3.92
CA THR A 19 5.32 2.85 5.14
C THR A 19 4.45 2.98 6.39
N GLU A 20 3.73 4.09 6.56
CA GLU A 20 2.80 4.29 7.67
C GLU A 20 1.77 3.15 7.76
N PHE A 21 1.19 2.75 6.63
CA PHE A 21 0.27 1.60 6.58
C PHE A 21 0.95 0.30 6.99
N ALA A 22 2.12 0.01 6.43
CA ALA A 22 2.88 -1.23 6.62
C ALA A 22 3.27 -1.47 8.10
N HIS A 23 3.59 -0.39 8.81
CA HIS A 23 3.96 -0.41 10.24
C HIS A 23 2.75 -0.29 11.19
N GLY A 24 1.58 0.03 10.66
CA GLY A 24 0.33 0.02 11.42
C GLY A 24 -0.10 1.36 11.99
N GLU A 25 0.56 2.45 11.59
CA GLU A 25 0.21 3.84 11.93
C GLU A 25 -1.12 4.29 11.33
N MET A 26 -1.67 3.52 10.38
CA MET A 26 -2.99 3.80 9.80
C MET A 26 -3.83 2.55 9.53
N SER A 27 -5.14 2.76 9.46
CA SER A 27 -6.12 1.72 9.12
C SER A 27 -6.16 1.45 7.61
N GLY A 28 -6.74 0.32 7.20
CA GLY A 28 -6.96 0.04 5.78
C GLY A 28 -7.89 1.07 5.12
N ARG A 29 -8.85 1.62 5.87
CA ARG A 29 -9.76 2.66 5.38
C ARG A 29 -8.99 3.95 5.09
N ASP A 30 -8.17 4.40 6.03
CA ASP A 30 -7.35 5.61 5.86
C ASP A 30 -6.34 5.44 4.74
N PHE A 31 -5.73 4.26 4.65
CA PHE A 31 -4.83 3.91 3.57
C PHE A 31 -5.53 4.02 2.21
N TYR A 32 -6.72 3.46 2.05
CA TYR A 32 -7.50 3.64 0.82
C TYR A 32 -7.86 5.11 0.57
N SER A 33 -8.32 5.85 1.59
CA SER A 33 -8.67 7.27 1.47
C SER A 33 -7.48 8.14 1.02
N ARG A 34 -6.25 7.81 1.40
CA ARG A 34 -5.04 8.53 0.95
C ARG A 34 -4.69 8.28 -0.52
N PHE A 35 -5.14 7.16 -1.08
CA PHE A 35 -4.99 6.82 -2.50
C PHE A 35 -6.29 7.03 -3.31
N ALA A 36 -7.37 7.46 -2.66
CA ALA A 36 -8.60 7.80 -3.34
C ALA A 36 -8.33 8.93 -4.36
N ASN A 37 -8.89 8.79 -5.56
CA ASN A 37 -8.67 9.71 -6.69
C ASN A 37 -7.23 9.76 -7.22
N THR A 38 -6.43 8.73 -6.95
CA THR A 38 -5.11 8.53 -7.58
C THR A 38 -5.12 7.27 -8.45
N GLU A 39 -4.16 7.15 -9.36
CA GLU A 39 -3.95 5.93 -10.17
C GLU A 39 -3.76 4.68 -9.29
N GLY A 40 -3.19 4.85 -8.09
CA GLY A 40 -3.00 3.77 -7.12
C GLY A 40 -4.27 3.34 -6.37
N GLY A 41 -5.38 4.08 -6.49
CA GLY A 41 -6.61 3.82 -5.73
C GLY A 41 -7.23 2.46 -6.03
N GLY A 42 -7.25 2.05 -7.30
CA GLY A 42 -7.72 0.73 -7.72
C GLY A 42 -6.84 -0.39 -7.19
N ILE A 43 -5.52 -0.18 -7.18
CA ILE A 43 -4.53 -1.14 -6.66
C ILE A 43 -4.72 -1.34 -5.15
N VAL A 44 -4.85 -0.24 -4.38
CA VAL A 44 -5.08 -0.32 -2.93
C VAL A 44 -6.42 -0.97 -2.62
N ARG A 45 -7.48 -0.66 -3.37
CA ARG A 45 -8.79 -1.28 -3.19
C ARG A 45 -8.72 -2.80 -3.38
N ASN A 46 -8.11 -3.26 -4.47
CA ASN A 46 -7.97 -4.69 -4.75
C ASN A 46 -7.07 -5.37 -3.70
N LEU A 47 -5.95 -4.73 -3.35
CA LEU A 47 -5.05 -5.20 -2.30
C LEU A 47 -5.81 -5.42 -0.97
N LEU A 48 -6.63 -4.48 -0.53
CA LEU A 48 -7.37 -4.59 0.73
C LEU A 48 -8.53 -5.58 0.64
N ARG A 49 -9.22 -5.64 -0.49
CA ARG A 49 -10.36 -6.55 -0.70
C ARG A 49 -9.93 -8.01 -0.79
N ASP A 50 -8.85 -8.28 -1.51
CA ASP A 50 -8.43 -9.65 -1.83
C ASP A 50 -7.62 -10.28 -0.69
N HIS A 51 -6.95 -9.46 0.12
CA HIS A 51 -6.03 -9.94 1.16
C HIS A 51 -6.44 -9.56 2.59
N GLY A 52 -7.29 -8.55 2.76
CA GLY A 52 -7.59 -7.99 4.07
C GLY A 52 -6.42 -7.20 4.66
N VAL A 53 -6.73 -6.29 5.59
CA VAL A 53 -5.80 -5.28 6.12
C VAL A 53 -4.51 -5.89 6.66
N VAL A 54 -4.59 -6.95 7.46
CA VAL A 54 -3.44 -7.56 8.13
C VAL A 54 -2.44 -8.13 7.11
N TYR A 55 -2.92 -8.87 6.11
CA TYR A 55 -2.05 -9.46 5.10
C TYR A 55 -1.51 -8.39 4.14
N SER A 56 -2.32 -7.39 3.77
CA SER A 56 -1.85 -6.25 2.99
C SER A 56 -0.70 -5.50 3.66
N LYS A 57 -0.71 -5.32 4.99
CA LYS A 57 0.42 -4.74 5.74
C LYS A 57 1.71 -5.56 5.60
N ARG A 58 1.60 -6.89 5.65
CA ARG A 58 2.75 -7.80 5.45
C ARG A 58 3.31 -7.70 4.03
N LEU A 59 2.43 -7.63 3.03
CA LEU A 59 2.85 -7.46 1.63
C LEU A 59 3.52 -6.10 1.41
N ALA A 60 2.97 -5.03 1.99
CA ALA A 60 3.56 -3.69 1.94
C ALA A 60 4.97 -3.66 2.55
N ARG A 61 5.17 -4.28 3.73
CA ARG A 61 6.51 -4.43 4.33
C ARG A 61 7.48 -5.17 3.40
N LYS A 62 7.03 -6.26 2.77
CA LYS A 62 7.84 -7.04 1.83
C LYS A 62 8.24 -6.21 0.60
N ALA A 63 7.32 -5.41 0.07
CA ALA A 63 7.59 -4.53 -1.06
C ALA A 63 8.57 -3.40 -0.71
N LEU A 64 8.43 -2.78 0.47
CA LEU A 64 9.34 -1.76 0.96
C LEU A 64 10.77 -2.31 1.15
N SER A 65 10.89 -3.49 1.76
CA SER A 65 12.19 -4.16 1.94
C SER A 65 12.88 -4.47 0.62
N ARG A 66 12.14 -4.83 -0.43
CA ARG A 66 12.68 -5.09 -1.77
C ARG A 66 13.15 -3.84 -2.52
N ARG A 67 12.64 -2.67 -2.16
CA ARG A 67 13.03 -1.39 -2.77
C ARG A 67 14.23 -0.76 -2.07
N GLY A 68 14.39 -1.01 -0.78
CA GLY A 68 15.53 -0.53 0.02
C GLY A 68 16.76 -1.45 -0.02
N ALA A 69 16.64 -2.63 -0.62
CA ALA A 69 17.76 -3.51 -0.99
C ALA A 69 18.24 -3.16 -2.40
#